data_AF-A0A353KYD1-F1
#
_entry.id   AF-A0A353KYD1-F1
#
_cell.length_a   1.000
_cell.length_b   1.000
_cell.length_c   1.000
_cell.angle_alpha   90.00
_cell.angle_beta   90.00
_cell.angle_gamma   90.00
#
_symmetry.space_group_name_H-M   'P 1'
#
loop_
_entity.id
_entity.type
_entity.pdbx_description
1 polymer ?
#
loop_
_entity_poly.entity_id
_entity_poly.type
_entity_poly.pdbx_seq_one_letter_code
_entity_poly.pdbx_strand_id
1 'polypeptide(L)'
;MFYRVAKAYMKFDGKNAITAVISVTLFEIMSLMSLVLFFENILLNTALGEHATKIPIWILIPFAIGILIFNYLKFKNKYDEYDKKWGNEYKRIKRVKGVFVVILLVAPLYYISI
;
A
#
# COMPACT_ATOMS: atom_id res chain seq x y z
N MET A 1 3.67 1.85 7.95
CA MET A 1 4.20 0.90 6.94
C MET A 1 5.57 1.33 6.42
N PHE A 2 5.66 2.45 5.70
CA PHE A 2 6.91 2.97 5.09
C PHE A 2 8.16 2.80 5.96
N TYR A 3 8.22 3.44 7.13
CA TYR A 3 9.42 3.43 7.98
C TYR A 3 9.89 2.02 8.39
N ARG A 4 8.96 1.08 8.62
CA ARG A 4 9.32 -0.28 9.02
C ARG A 4 9.94 -1.05 7.87
N VAL A 5 9.38 -0.92 6.67
CA VAL A 5 9.94 -1.50 5.45
C VAL A 5 11.29 -0.84 5.15
N ALA A 6 11.35 0.49 5.22
CA ALA A 6 12.59 1.24 4.99
C ALA A 6 13.70 0.81 5.95
N LYS A 7 13.37 0.59 7.23
CA LYS A 7 14.33 0.10 8.22
C LYS A 7 14.81 -1.32 7.94
N ALA A 8 13.94 -2.20 7.45
CA ALA A 8 14.31 -3.57 7.08
C ALA A 8 15.26 -3.61 5.87
N TYR A 9 15.05 -2.71 4.91
CA TYR A 9 15.84 -2.61 3.67
C TYR A 9 16.93 -1.53 3.71
N MET A 10 17.18 -0.91 4.87
CA MET A 10 18.12 0.21 5.02
C MET A 10 19.54 -0.15 4.56
N LYS A 11 19.95 -1.41 4.75
CA LYS A 11 21.27 -1.90 4.30
C LYS A 11 21.43 -1.88 2.77
N PHE A 12 20.32 -2.03 2.03
CA PHE A 12 20.32 -2.13 0.57
C PHE A 12 19.98 -0.79 -0.10
N ASP A 13 18.98 -0.07 0.41
CA ASP A 13 18.47 1.14 -0.22
C ASP A 13 19.07 2.45 0.33
N GLY A 14 19.77 2.36 1.47
CA GLY A 14 20.19 3.52 2.23
C GLY A 14 19.03 4.48 2.54
N LYS A 15 19.33 5.78 2.59
CA LYS A 15 18.35 6.82 2.95
C LYS A 15 17.24 7.04 1.92
N ASN A 16 17.42 6.54 0.70
CA ASN A 16 16.44 6.70 -0.38
C ASN A 16 15.22 5.78 -0.17
N ALA A 17 15.39 4.66 0.54
CA ALA A 17 14.31 3.74 0.94
C ALA A 17 13.36 3.35 -0.22
N ILE A 18 13.92 3.12 -1.42
CA ILE A 18 13.17 2.88 -2.66
C ILE A 18 12.24 1.67 -2.53
N THR A 19 12.72 0.57 -1.95
CA THR A 19 11.93 -0.65 -1.70
C THR A 19 10.74 -0.35 -0.80
N ALA A 20 10.89 0.55 0.17
CA ALA A 20 9.79 0.96 1.03
C ALA A 20 8.74 1.80 0.30
N VAL A 21 9.17 2.69 -0.60
CA VAL A 21 8.27 3.45 -1.49
C VAL A 21 7.47 2.48 -2.37
N ILE A 22 8.16 1.54 -3.01
CA ILE A 22 7.53 0.53 -3.88
C ILE A 22 6.54 -0.32 -3.06
N SER A 23 6.94 -0.80 -1.87
CA SER A 23 6.08 -1.64 -1.03
C SER A 23 4.80 -0.91 -0.58
N VAL A 24 4.90 0.36 -0.19
CA VAL A 24 3.72 1.16 0.16
C VAL A 24 2.84 1.39 -1.06
N THR A 25 3.45 1.70 -2.20
CA THR A 25 2.72 1.90 -3.45
C THR A 25 1.97 0.65 -3.88
N LEU A 26 2.61 -0.52 -3.83
CA LEU A 26 1.97 -1.80 -4.13
C LEU A 26 0.78 -2.05 -3.20
N PHE A 27 0.95 -1.82 -1.90
CA PHE A 27 -0.14 -1.98 -0.93
C PHE A 27 -1.32 -1.04 -1.23
N GLU A 28 -1.06 0.23 -1.54
CA GLU A 28 -2.12 1.20 -1.89
C GLU A 28 -2.85 0.80 -3.18
N ILE A 29 -2.12 0.37 -4.22
CA ILE A 29 -2.71 -0.12 -5.48
C ILE A 29 -3.58 -1.36 -5.22
N MET A 30 -3.07 -2.35 -4.49
CA MET A 30 -3.81 -3.58 -4.19
C MET A 30 -5.05 -3.30 -3.35
N SER A 31 -4.96 -2.37 -2.39
CA SER A 31 -6.10 -1.95 -1.58
C SER A 31 -7.16 -1.25 -2.42
N LEU A 32 -6.75 -0.37 -3.35
CA LEU A 32 -7.67 0.26 -4.30
C LEU A 32 -8.34 -0.75 -5.22
N MET A 33 -7.58 -1.72 -5.76
CA MET A 33 -8.16 -2.79 -6.58
C MET A 33 -9.18 -3.61 -5.78
N SER A 34 -8.86 -3.96 -4.53
CA SER A 34 -9.78 -4.69 -3.65
C SER A 34 -11.07 -3.90 -3.40
N LEU A 35 -10.97 -2.58 -3.21
CA LEU A 35 -12.14 -1.71 -3.07
C LEU A 35 -12.95 -1.63 -4.36
N VAL A 36 -12.31 -1.47 -5.51
CA VAL A 36 -12.99 -1.43 -6.82
C VAL A 36 -13.78 -2.73 -7.04
N LEU A 37 -13.17 -3.89 -6.83
CA LEU A 37 -13.83 -5.19 -6.95
C LEU A 37 -14.98 -5.35 -5.96
N PHE A 38 -14.80 -4.89 -4.73
CA PHE A 38 -15.84 -4.90 -3.70
C PHE A 38 -17.06 -4.07 -4.12
N PHE A 39 -16.83 -2.85 -4.62
CA PHE A 39 -17.92 -2.00 -5.12
C PHE A 39 -18.56 -2.55 -6.39
N GLU A 40 -17.79 -3.10 -7.33
CA GLU A 40 -18.35 -3.78 -8.51
C GLU A 40 -19.27 -4.93 -8.09
N ASN A 41 -18.86 -5.78 -7.15
CA ASN A 41 -19.69 -6.87 -6.65
C ASN A 41 -20.97 -6.39 -5.96
N ILE A 42 -20.89 -5.32 -5.15
CA ILE A 42 -22.09 -4.75 -4.52
C ILE A 42 -23.03 -4.19 -5.59
N LEU A 43 -22.52 -3.41 -6.54
CA LEU A 43 -23.32 -2.75 -7.57
C LEU A 43 -23.96 -3.76 -8.52
N LEU A 44 -23.23 -4.80 -8.94
CA LEU A 44 -23.74 -5.85 -9.83
C LEU A 44 -24.84 -6.70 -9.17
N ASN A 45 -24.83 -6.83 -7.84
CA ASN A 45 -25.88 -7.55 -7.09
C ASN A 45 -27.10 -6.67 -6.75
N THR A 46 -27.11 -5.40 -7.15
CA THR A 46 -28.25 -4.48 -6.96
C THR A 46 -29.02 -4.30 -8.28
N ALA A 47 -30.25 -3.76 -8.24
CA ALA A 47 -31.05 -3.48 -9.43
C ALA A 47 -30.38 -2.50 -10.44
N LEU A 48 -29.28 -1.85 -10.05
CA LEU A 48 -28.43 -1.03 -10.92
C LEU A 48 -27.47 -1.87 -11.79
N GLY A 49 -27.31 -3.17 -11.48
CA GLY A 49 -26.37 -4.08 -12.13
C GLY A 49 -26.65 -4.34 -13.60
N GLU A 50 -27.91 -4.22 -14.06
CA GLU A 50 -28.29 -4.40 -15.47
C GLU A 50 -27.68 -3.34 -16.41
N HIS A 51 -27.25 -2.19 -15.87
CA HIS A 51 -26.60 -1.12 -16.63
C HIS A 51 -25.15 -0.86 -16.20
N ALA A 52 -24.64 -1.57 -15.19
CA ALA A 52 -23.28 -1.41 -14.70
C ALA A 52 -22.28 -2.01 -15.69
N THR A 53 -21.57 -1.17 -16.43
CA THR A 53 -20.44 -1.59 -17.26
C THR A 53 -19.21 -1.83 -16.38
N LYS A 54 -18.50 -2.95 -16.60
CA LYS A 54 -17.25 -3.27 -15.91
C LYS A 54 -16.24 -2.15 -16.10
N ILE A 55 -15.52 -1.78 -15.04
CA ILE A 55 -14.50 -0.74 -15.13
C ILE A 55 -13.33 -1.29 -15.96
N PRO A 56 -12.96 -0.64 -17.07
CA PRO A 56 -11.90 -1.15 -17.94
C PRO A 56 -10.53 -0.98 -17.26
N ILE A 57 -9.80 -2.09 -17.11
CA ILE A 57 -8.50 -2.21 -16.39
C ILE A 57 -7.47 -1.14 -16.79
N TRP A 58 -7.46 -0.75 -18.07
CA TRP A 58 -6.58 0.25 -18.65
C TRP A 58 -6.67 1.62 -17.95
N ILE A 59 -7.81 1.96 -17.33
CA ILE A 59 -8.00 3.19 -16.54
C ILE A 59 -7.19 3.16 -15.23
N LEU A 60 -6.90 1.97 -14.69
CA LEU A 60 -6.17 1.83 -13.42
C LEU A 60 -4.66 2.09 -13.59
N ILE A 61 -4.11 1.91 -14.80
CA ILE A 61 -2.68 2.09 -15.10
C ILE A 61 -2.19 3.52 -14.81
N PRO A 62 -2.80 4.59 -15.37
CA PRO A 62 -2.37 5.96 -15.07
C PRO A 62 -2.56 6.30 -13.58
N PHE A 63 -3.58 5.75 -12.92
CA PHE A 63 -3.80 5.90 -11.49
C PHE A 63 -2.66 5.29 -10.66
N ALA A 64 -2.26 4.05 -11.00
CA ALA A 64 -1.14 3.37 -10.35
C ALA A 64 0.18 4.13 -10.52
N ILE A 65 0.44 4.67 -11.73
CA ILE A 65 1.62 5.50 -12.00
C ILE A 65 1.56 6.80 -11.17
N GLY A 66 0.39 7.45 -11.10
CA GLY A 66 0.20 8.66 -10.30
C GLY A 66 0.49 8.42 -8.81
N ILE A 67 0.02 7.31 -8.25
CA ILE A 67 0.29 6.93 -6.85
C ILE A 67 1.78 6.68 -6.63
N LEU A 68 2.46 5.98 -7.56
CA LEU A 68 3.89 5.75 -7.46
C LEU A 68 4.69 7.06 -7.43
N ILE A 69 4.37 7.99 -8.35
CA ILE A 69 5.02 9.31 -8.40
C ILE A 69 4.74 10.09 -7.11
N PHE A 70 3.49 10.12 -6.66
CA PHE A 70 3.09 10.79 -5.43
C PHE A 70 3.86 10.25 -4.21
N ASN A 71 3.92 8.93 -4.05
CA ASN A 71 4.64 8.29 -2.95
C ASN A 71 6.14 8.51 -3.04
N TYR A 72 6.71 8.46 -4.24
CA TYR A 72 8.12 8.77 -4.44
C TYR A 72 8.43 10.18 -3.96
N LEU A 73 7.64 11.19 -4.37
CA LEU A 73 7.84 12.57 -3.94
C LEU A 73 7.61 12.76 -2.43
N LYS A 74 6.59 12.11 -1.88
CA LYS A 74 6.21 12.21 -0.46
C LYS A 74 7.26 11.62 0.48
N PHE A 75 7.85 10.48 0.11
CA PHE A 75 8.69 9.69 1.00
C PHE A 75 10.19 9.80 0.71
N LYS A 76 10.58 10.42 -0.40
CA LYS A 76 11.99 10.67 -0.72
C LYS A 76 12.70 11.38 0.43
N ASN A 77 13.83 10.82 0.87
CA ASN A 77 14.67 11.32 1.96
C ASN A 77 13.98 11.47 3.33
N LYS A 78 12.77 10.91 3.51
CA LYS A 78 12.04 10.97 4.78
C LYS A 78 12.48 9.94 5.82
N TYR A 79 13.42 9.06 5.48
CA TYR A 79 13.90 8.02 6.39
C TYR A 79 14.38 8.59 7.73
N ASP A 80 15.28 9.58 7.70
CA ASP A 80 15.88 10.15 8.91
C ASP A 80 14.83 10.84 9.80
N GLU A 81 13.83 11.49 9.21
CA GLU A 81 12.71 12.11 9.93
C GLU A 81 11.89 11.05 10.68
N TYR A 82 11.60 9.94 10.02
CA TYR A 82 10.85 8.84 10.60
C TYR A 82 11.66 8.02 11.60
N ASP A 83 12.97 7.90 11.44
CA ASP A 83 13.84 7.25 12.42
C ASP A 83 13.93 8.06 13.71
N LYS A 84 14.00 9.40 13.63
CA LYS A 84 13.90 10.25 14.83
C LYS A 84 12.58 10.04 15.58
N LYS A 85 11.47 9.86 14.86
CA LYS A 85 10.13 9.71 15.45
C LYS A 85 9.87 8.31 16.01
N TRP A 86 10.34 7.26 15.34
CA TRP A 86 9.95 5.86 15.64
C TRP A 86 11.13 4.92 15.90
N GLY A 87 12.36 5.42 15.85
CA GLY A 87 13.59 4.65 16.10
C GLY A 87 13.74 4.23 17.55
N ASN A 88 13.31 5.07 18.49
CA ASN A 88 13.44 4.85 19.94
C ASN A 88 12.21 4.21 20.59
N GLU A 89 11.27 3.65 19.82
CA GLU A 89 10.11 2.97 20.40
C GLU A 89 10.50 1.71 21.21
N TYR A 90 9.71 1.42 22.25
CA TYR A 90 9.87 0.23 23.08
C TYR A 90 9.83 -1.06 22.23
N LYS A 91 10.63 -2.06 22.60
CA LYS A 91 10.77 -3.35 21.88
C LYS A 91 9.42 -4.06 21.65
N ARG A 92 8.47 -3.95 22.60
CA ARG A 92 7.12 -4.53 22.48
C ARG A 92 6.32 -3.85 21.37
N ILE A 93 6.31 -2.51 21.36
CA ILE A 93 5.61 -1.70 20.34
C ILE A 93 6.19 -1.97 18.95
N LYS A 94 7.51 -2.11 18.85
CA LYS A 94 8.20 -2.45 17.59
C LYS A 94 7.70 -3.76 17.00
N ARG A 95 7.59 -4.83 17.80
CA ARG A 95 7.09 -6.14 17.37
C ARG A 95 5.64 -6.07 16.90
N VAL A 96 4.76 -5.49 17.70
CA VAL A 96 3.33 -5.37 17.36
C VAL A 96 3.15 -4.60 16.04
N LYS A 97 3.81 -3.45 15.89
CA LYS A 97 3.75 -2.66 14.64
C LYS A 97 4.37 -3.40 13.44
N GLY A 98 5.37 -4.25 13.66
CA GLY A 98 5.94 -5.10 12.61
C GLY A 98 4.93 -6.12 12.11
N VAL A 99 4.24 -6.81 13.02
CA VAL A 99 3.17 -7.77 12.69
C VAL A 99 2.04 -7.07 11.91
N PHE A 100 1.63 -5.87 12.33
CA PHE A 100 0.63 -5.09 11.58
C PHE A 100 1.05 -4.79 10.15
N VAL A 101 2.34 -4.52 9.89
CA VAL A 101 2.82 -4.29 8.51
C VAL A 101 2.72 -5.55 7.66
N VAL A 102 3.00 -6.73 8.23
CA VAL A 102 2.84 -8.01 7.51
C VAL A 102 1.36 -8.29 7.23
N ILE A 103 0.49 -8.10 8.23
CA ILE A 103 -0.96 -8.27 8.06
C ILE A 103 -1.48 -7.32 6.97
N LEU A 104 -1.08 -6.05 6.99
CA LEU A 104 -1.46 -5.08 5.97
C LEU A 104 -1.01 -5.50 4.57
N LEU A 105 0.21 -6.04 4.41
CA LEU A 105 0.67 -6.52 3.10
C LEU A 105 -0.16 -7.69 2.56
N VAL A 106 -0.62 -8.59 3.44
CA VAL A 106 -1.34 -9.81 3.04
C VAL A 106 -2.85 -9.57 2.89
N ALA A 107 -3.44 -8.66 3.66
CA ALA A 107 -4.89 -8.44 3.70
C ALA A 107 -5.54 -8.17 2.32
N PRO A 108 -4.94 -7.38 1.40
CA PRO A 108 -5.52 -7.17 0.08
C PRO A 108 -5.55 -8.42 -0.80
N LEU A 109 -4.67 -9.41 -0.57
CA LEU A 109 -4.66 -10.65 -1.37
C LEU A 109 -5.90 -11.51 -1.14
N TYR A 110 -6.48 -11.44 0.07
CA TYR A 110 -7.65 -12.23 0.43
C TYR A 110 -8.86 -11.93 -0.48
N TYR A 111 -9.09 -10.65 -0.78
CA TYR A 111 -10.22 -10.23 -1.61
C TYR A 111 -10.01 -10.46 -3.11
N ILE A 112 -8.75 -10.51 -3.55
CA ILE A 112 -8.43 -10.82 -4.95
C ILE A 112 -8.60 -12.32 -5.23
N SER A 113 -8.44 -13.18 -4.22
CA SER A 113 -8.54 -14.64 -4.36
C SER A 113 -9.95 -15.23 -4.30
N ILE A 114 -10.96 -14.42 -4.00
CA ILE A 114 -12.37 -14.80 -3.90
C ILE A 114 -13.09 -14.31 -5.16
#